data_AF-A0A259JVW5-F1
#
_entry.id   AF-A0A259JVW5-F1
#
_cell.length_a   1.000
_cell.length_b   1.000
_cell.length_c   1.000
_cell.angle_alpha   90.00
_cell.angle_beta   90.00
_cell.angle_gamma   90.00
#
_symmetry.space_group_name_H-M   'P 1'
#
loop_
_entity.id
_entity.type
_entity.pdbx_description
1 polymer ?
#
loop_
_entity_poly.entity_id
_entity_poly.type
_entity_poly.pdbx_seq_one_letter_code
_entity_poly.pdbx_strand_id
1 'polypeptide(L)' 'MAVWIDCPVETLVERTARKNTRPLLQGGDPHAILTRLHAERQPFYAEAPIHVSSRHGPHSETALAIIGAIDQWL' A
#
# COMPACT_ATOMS: atom_id res chain seq x y z
N MET A 1 -3.85 14.07 -10.56
CA MET A 1 -3.45 13.99 -9.15
C MET A 1 -3.31 12.52 -8.79
N ALA A 2 -2.19 12.14 -8.17
CA ALA A 2 -1.94 10.77 -7.73
C ALA A 2 -1.84 10.73 -6.20
N VAL A 3 -2.27 9.63 -5.59
CA VAL A 3 -2.20 9.41 -4.14
C VAL A 3 -1.47 8.10 -3.89
N TRP A 4 -0.40 8.14 -3.11
CA TRP A 4 0.29 6.94 -2.66
C TRP A 4 -0.24 6.51 -1.30
N ILE A 5 -0.73 5.27 -1.24
CA ILE A 5 -1.11 4.61 0.00
C ILE A 5 0.08 3.79 0.48
N ASP A 6 0.86 4.36 1.40
CA ASP A 6 2.01 3.68 1.99
C ASP A 6 1.59 2.75 3.13
N CYS A 7 2.16 1.56 3.18
CA CYS A 7 1.77 0.52 4.13
C CYS A 7 2.97 -0.36 4.46
N PRO A 8 3.20 -0.69 5.75
CA PRO A 8 4.26 -1.62 6.13
C PRO A 8 4.14 -2.97 5.42
N VAL A 9 5.28 -3.57 5.06
CA VAL A 9 5.31 -4.84 4.34
C VAL A 9 4.62 -5.95 5.14
N GLU A 10 4.77 -5.97 6.46
CA GLU A 10 4.11 -6.96 7.33
C GLU A 10 2.57 -6.90 7.19
N THR A 11 2.02 -5.68 7.14
CA THR A 11 0.59 -5.45 6.91
C THR A 11 0.17 -5.90 5.50
N LEU A 12 1.02 -5.69 4.49
CA LEU A 12 0.75 -6.18 3.12
C LEU A 12 0.74 -7.71 3.06
N VAL A 13 1.66 -8.38 3.75
CA VAL A 13 1.72 -9.84 3.84
C VAL A 13 0.44 -10.37 4.47
N GLU A 14 0.02 -9.84 5.63
CA GLU A 14 -1.19 -10.29 6.31
C GLU A 14 -2.45 -10.12 5.44
N ARG A 15 -2.58 -8.98 4.76
CA ARG A 15 -3.75 -8.66 3.91
C ARG A 15 -3.78 -9.49 2.63
N THR A 16 -2.62 -9.79 2.06
CA THR A 16 -2.53 -10.58 0.82
C THR A 16 -2.67 -12.07 1.06
N ALA A 17 -2.31 -12.57 2.25
CA ALA A 17 -2.47 -13.97 2.64
C ALA A 17 -3.94 -14.45 2.65
N ARG A 18 -4.91 -13.54 2.85
CA ARG A 18 -6.34 -13.88 2.94
C ARG A 18 -6.95 -14.37 1.62
N LYS A 19 -6.30 -14.13 0.47
CA LYS A 19 -6.79 -14.58 -0.85
C LYS A 19 -5.66 -15.13 -1.70
N ASN A 20 -5.76 -16.42 -2.05
CA ASN A 20 -4.77 -17.14 -2.84
C ASN A 20 -4.83 -16.85 -4.36
N THR A 21 -5.39 -15.71 -4.77
CA THR A 21 -5.62 -15.34 -6.18
C THR A 21 -4.55 -14.37 -6.69
N ARG A 22 -3.36 -14.38 -6.09
CA ARG A 22 -2.26 -13.45 -6.37
C ARG A 22 -1.13 -14.19 -7.09
N PRO A 23 -1.07 -14.20 -8.44
CA PRO A 23 -0.07 -14.96 -9.19
C PRO A 23 1.38 -14.63 -8.81
N LEU A 24 1.67 -13.35 -8.55
CA LEU A 24 3.00 -12.89 -8.15
C LEU A 24 3.47 -13.41 -6.78
N LEU A 25 2.55 -13.87 -5.93
CA LEU A 25 2.85 -14.35 -4.58
C LEU A 25 2.78 -15.89 -4.46
N GLN A 26 2.48 -16.61 -5.55
CA GLN A 26 2.36 -18.08 -5.54
C GLN A 26 3.73 -18.80 -5.48
N GLY A 27 4.78 -18.18 -6.03
CA GLY A 27 6.03 -18.86 -6.38
C GLY A 27 7.12 -18.84 -5.31
N GLY A 28 6.84 -18.41 -4.08
CA GLY A 28 7.88 -18.28 -3.04
C GLY A 28 7.36 -17.65 -1.76
N ASP A 29 8.29 -17.19 -0.90
CA ASP A 29 7.95 -16.48 0.34
C ASP A 29 7.30 -15.13 0.03
N PRO A 30 6.00 -14.93 0.38
CA PRO A 30 5.31 -13.68 0.14
C PRO A 30 5.98 -12.49 0.81
N HIS A 31 6.62 -12.69 1.97
CA HIS A 31 7.33 -11.62 2.67
C HIS A 31 8.54 -11.14 1.87
N ALA A 32 9.43 -12.05 1.47
CA ALA A 32 10.56 -11.70 0.60
C ALA A 32 10.13 -11.05 -0.72
N ILE A 33 9.08 -11.57 -1.36
CA ILE A 33 8.56 -11.02 -2.62
C ILE A 33 8.03 -9.59 -2.40
N LEU A 34 7.19 -9.37 -1.39
CA LEU A 34 6.61 -8.06 -1.10
C LEU A 34 7.67 -7.05 -0.67
N THR A 35 8.66 -7.45 0.12
CA THR A 35 9.80 -6.58 0.48
C THR A 35 10.56 -6.13 -0.76
N ARG A 36 10.90 -7.05 -1.67
CA ARG A 36 11.59 -6.72 -2.92
C ARG A 36 10.75 -5.78 -3.79
N LEU A 37 9.47 -6.12 -4.00
CA LEU A 37 8.56 -5.31 -4.81
C LEU A 37 8.36 -3.92 -4.19
N HIS A 38 8.30 -3.81 -2.87
CA HIS A 38 8.20 -2.53 -2.19
C HIS A 38 9.45 -1.68 -2.44
N ALA A 39 10.65 -2.22 -2.23
CA ALA A 39 11.90 -1.50 -2.47
C ALA A 39 12.07 -1.05 -3.93
N GLU A 40 11.74 -1.91 -4.89
CA GLU A 40 11.82 -1.59 -6.32
C GLU A 40 10.84 -0.48 -6.73
N ARG A 41 9.68 -0.39 -6.08
CA ARG A 41 8.58 0.49 -6.49
C ARG A 41 8.46 1.77 -5.67
N GLN A 42 8.98 1.78 -4.45
CA GLN A 42 8.91 2.92 -3.53
C GLN A 42 9.42 4.22 -4.15
N PRO A 43 10.56 4.26 -4.89
CA PRO A 43 11.05 5.50 -5.49
C PRO A 43 10.03 6.14 -6.43
N PHE A 44 9.33 5.33 -7.23
CA PHE A 44 8.30 5.80 -8.16
C PHE A 44 7.00 6.18 -7.44
N TYR A 45 6.59 5.42 -6.42
CA TYR A 45 5.38 5.73 -5.65
C TYR A 45 5.53 7.01 -4.82
N ALA A 46 6.73 7.31 -4.35
CA ALA A 46 7.03 8.53 -3.60
C ALA A 46 7.04 9.80 -4.45
N GLU A 47 6.90 9.71 -5.78
CA GLU A 47 6.68 10.87 -6.65
C GLU A 47 5.24 11.41 -6.57
N ALA A 48 4.32 10.67 -5.95
CA ALA A 48 2.94 11.11 -5.80
C ALA A 48 2.87 12.38 -4.93
N PRO A 49 2.08 13.41 -5.31
CA PRO A 49 1.98 14.64 -4.53
C PRO A 49 1.32 14.46 -3.15
N ILE A 50 0.56 13.38 -2.97
CA ILE A 50 -0.19 13.10 -1.74
C ILE A 50 0.20 11.72 -1.22
N HIS A 51 0.64 11.68 0.04
CA HIS A 51 1.08 10.47 0.73
C HIS A 51 0.13 10.19 1.90
N VAL A 52 -0.45 8.99 1.93
CA VAL A 52 -1.33 8.54 3.01
C VAL A 52 -0.82 7.22 3.56
N SER A 53 -0.58 7.15 4.87
CA SER A 53 -0.21 5.89 5.50
C SER A 53 -1.45 5.05 5.82
N SER A 54 -1.57 3.86 5.23
CA SER A 54 -2.55 2.85 5.62
C SER A 54 -2.02 2.06 6.81
N ARG A 55 -2.65 2.26 7.97
CA ARG A 55 -2.45 1.43 9.16
C ARG A 55 -3.53 0.34 9.26
N HIS A 56 -3.41 -0.53 10.26
CA HIS A 56 -4.49 -1.46 10.61
C HIS A 56 -5.73 -0.67 11.05
N GLY A 57 -6.81 -0.84 10.31
CA GLY A 57 -8.09 -0.18 10.56
C GLY A 57 -9.11 -0.46 9.45
N PRO A 58 -10.37 -0.04 9.64
CA PRO A 58 -11.41 -0.06 8.61
C PRO A 58 -10.97 0.65 7.33
N HIS A 59 -11.31 0.11 6.16
CA HIS A 59 -11.00 0.74 4.87
C HIS A 59 -11.62 2.15 4.73
N SER A 60 -12.71 2.41 5.44
CA SER A 60 -13.36 3.72 5.52
C SER A 60 -12.46 4.80 6.11
N GLU A 61 -11.62 4.48 7.10
CA GLU A 61 -10.71 5.46 7.71
C GLU A 61 -9.63 5.89 6.70
N THR A 62 -9.05 4.94 5.98
CA THR A 62 -8.10 5.26 4.90
C THR A 62 -8.76 6.08 3.80
N ALA A 63 -10.00 5.76 3.42
CA ALA A 63 -10.74 6.53 2.42
C ALA A 63 -10.98 7.99 2.87
N LEU A 64 -11.39 8.20 4.13
CA LEU A 64 -11.56 9.54 4.69
C LEU A 64 -10.25 10.32 4.78
N ALA A 65 -9.14 9.65 5.15
CA ALA A 65 -7.82 10.27 5.16
C ALA A 65 -7.38 10.72 3.75
N ILE A 66 -7.67 9.92 2.72
CA ILE A 66 -7.40 10.29 1.32
C ILE A 66 -8.23 11.51 0.93
N ILE A 67 -9.53 11.54 1.25
CA ILE A 67 -10.40 12.68 0.93
C ILE A 67 -9.88 13.95 1.61
N GLY A 68 -9.55 13.90 2.90
CA GLY A 68 -9.01 15.04 3.63
C GLY A 68 -7.66 15.52 3.09
N ALA A 69 -6.78 14.60 2.69
CA ALA A 69 -5.49 14.96 2.11
C ALA A 69 -5.62 15.58 0.71
N ILE A 70 -6.61 15.16 -0.07
CA ILE A 70 -6.96 15.77 -1.36
C ILE A 70 -7.50 17.19 -1.17
N ASP A 71 -8.39 17.39 -0.20
CA ASP A 71 -8.99 18.69 0.10
C ASP A 71 -7.94 19.72 0.53
N GLN A 72 -6.95 19.31 1.33
CA GLN A 72 -5.83 20.18 1.74
C GLN A 72 -4.86 20.53 0.60
N TRP A 73 -4.85 19.74 -0.46
CA TRP A 73 -3.93 19.92 -1.60
C TRP A 73 -4.51 20.83 -2.69
N LEU A 74 -5.84 20.92 -2.77
CA LEU A 74 -6.56 21.81 -3.71
C LEU A 74 -6.58 23.26 -3.22
#